data_AF-A0A382PH20-F1
#
_entry.id   AF-A0A382PH20-F1
#
_cell.length_a   1.000
_cell.length_b   1.000
_cell.length_c   1.000
_cell.angle_alpha   90.00
_cell.angle_beta   90.00
_cell.angle_gamma   90.00
#
_symmetry.space_group_name_H-M   'P 1'
#
loop_
_entity.id
_entity.type
_entity.pdbx_description
1 polymer ?
#
loop_
_entity_poly.entity_id
_entity_poly.type
_entity_poly.pdbx_seq_one_letter_code
_entity_poly.pdbx_strand_id
1 'polypeptide(L)'
;MTDFEGTIRKMRVEQAEPIRYRLPIGDTLVELTPLLGRPLTLVYSGNIFCVECGRKTRKSFSQGHCFPCLRRLASCDTCIVRPELCHYALGTCREPDWAEMHCMQPHVVYLANSSG
;
A
#
# COMPACT_ATOMS: atom_id res chain seq x y z
N MET A 1 -6.53 7.81 -28.55
CA MET A 1 -6.95 7.77 -27.13
C MET A 1 -6.26 6.57 -26.54
N THR A 2 -5.40 6.75 -25.55
CA THR A 2 -4.62 5.63 -25.00
C THR A 2 -5.37 5.11 -23.79
N ASP A 3 -6.04 3.97 -23.97
CA ASP A 3 -6.84 3.35 -22.92
C ASP A 3 -6.01 2.28 -22.22
N PHE A 4 -6.04 2.28 -20.88
CA PHE A 4 -5.34 1.32 -20.04
C PHE A 4 -6.37 0.60 -19.17
N GLU A 5 -6.24 -0.72 -19.04
CA GLU A 5 -7.11 -1.54 -18.19
C GLU A 5 -6.28 -2.44 -17.30
N GLY A 6 -6.68 -2.55 -16.03
CA GLY A 6 -6.05 -3.46 -15.08
C GLY A 6 -6.21 -3.02 -13.63
N THR A 7 -5.65 -3.81 -12.71
CA THR A 7 -5.63 -3.46 -11.30
C THR A 7 -4.62 -2.35 -11.06
N ILE A 8 -5.05 -1.28 -10.39
CA ILE A 8 -4.17 -0.19 -9.98
C ILE A 8 -3.37 -0.62 -8.75
N ARG A 9 -2.08 -0.27 -8.70
CA ARG A 9 -1.19 -0.44 -7.55
C ARG A 9 -0.68 0.91 -7.04
N LYS A 10 -0.02 0.91 -5.88
CA LYS A 10 0.61 2.11 -5.31
C LYS A 10 1.55 2.74 -6.34
N MET A 11 1.36 4.04 -6.57
CA MET A 11 2.16 4.85 -7.48
C MET A 11 3.65 4.75 -7.11
N ARG A 12 4.50 4.58 -8.12
CA ARG A 12 5.95 4.59 -7.98
C ARG A 12 6.46 6.01 -8.21
N VAL A 13 7.45 6.39 -7.42
CA VAL A 13 8.10 7.70 -7.48
C VAL A 13 9.57 7.47 -7.76
N GLU A 14 10.09 8.18 -8.75
CA GLU A 14 11.52 8.23 -9.07
C GLU A 14 12.02 9.65 -8.78
N GLN A 15 13.06 9.76 -7.94
CA GLN A 15 13.72 11.04 -7.63
C GLN A 15 14.51 11.50 -8.84
N ALA A 16 13.87 12.28 -9.69
CA ALA A 16 14.43 12.92 -10.87
C ALA A 16 14.13 14.42 -10.84
N GLU A 17 14.71 15.18 -11.77
CA GLU A 17 14.44 16.61 -11.97
C GLU A 17 13.78 16.83 -13.35
N PRO A 18 12.46 17.04 -13.43
CA PRO A 18 11.45 17.00 -12.35
C PRO A 18 11.13 15.57 -11.88
N ILE A 19 10.47 15.44 -10.72
CA ILE A 19 10.07 14.14 -10.14
C ILE A 19 9.19 13.37 -11.12
N ARG A 20 9.48 12.08 -11.30
CA ARG A 20 8.72 11.20 -12.18
C ARG A 20 7.76 10.32 -11.38
N TYR A 21 6.49 10.36 -11.78
CA TYR A 21 5.42 9.59 -11.19
C TYR A 21 4.93 8.54 -12.18
N ARG A 22 4.93 7.27 -11.78
CA ARG A 22 4.44 6.16 -12.59
C ARG A 22 3.31 5.42 -11.90
N LEU A 23 2.20 5.23 -12.59
CA LEU A 23 1.06 4.47 -12.11
C LEU A 23 1.04 3.07 -12.73
N PRO A 24 1.23 2.01 -11.95
CA PRO A 24 1.04 0.66 -12.46
C PRO A 24 -0.46 0.35 -12.65
N ILE A 25 -0.84 -0.08 -13.85
CA ILE A 25 -2.20 -0.50 -14.23
C ILE A 25 -2.09 -1.86 -14.91
N GLY A 26 -2.46 -2.93 -14.20
CA GLY A 26 -2.22 -4.30 -14.69
C GLY A 26 -0.73 -4.52 -14.95
N ASP A 27 -0.38 -4.89 -16.18
CA ASP A 27 1.01 -5.09 -16.61
C ASP A 27 1.66 -3.83 -17.20
N THR A 28 0.93 -2.71 -17.27
CA THR A 28 1.44 -1.45 -17.80
C THR A 28 1.92 -0.52 -16.69
N LEU A 29 2.96 0.26 -16.97
CA LEU A 29 3.48 1.28 -16.09
C LEU A 29 3.34 2.65 -16.77
N VAL A 30 2.32 3.40 -16.40
CA VAL A 30 1.95 4.66 -17.07
C VAL A 30 2.71 5.83 -16.47
N GLU A 31 3.47 6.58 -17.28
CA GLU A 31 4.09 7.84 -16.89
C GLU A 31 3.04 8.94 -16.73
N LEU A 32 2.89 9.46 -15.51
CA LEU A 32 1.89 10.48 -15.18
C LEU A 32 2.43 11.90 -15.33
N THR A 33 3.74 12.12 -15.16
CA THR A 33 4.33 13.46 -15.23
C THR A 33 4.00 14.20 -16.53
N PRO A 34 4.05 13.57 -17.73
CA PRO A 34 3.65 14.22 -18.99
C PRO A 34 2.14 14.50 -19.13
N LEU A 35 1.32 13.90 -18.26
CA LEU A 35 -0.15 14.01 -18.28
C LEU A 35 -0.67 15.10 -17.33
N LEU A 36 0.21 15.77 -16.58
CA LEU A 36 -0.17 16.88 -15.71
C LEU A 36 -0.89 17.98 -16.50
N GLY A 37 -2.00 18.47 -15.94
CA GLY A 37 -2.86 19.48 -16.57
C GLY A 37 -3.81 18.95 -17.65
N ARG A 38 -3.76 17.64 -17.97
CA ARG A 38 -4.70 17.01 -18.92
C ARG A 38 -5.90 16.39 -18.18
N PRO A 39 -7.10 16.40 -18.79
CA PRO A 39 -8.25 15.68 -18.24
C PRO A 39 -8.02 14.17 -18.32
N LEU A 40 -8.43 13.46 -17.27
CA LEU A 40 -8.38 12.00 -17.19
C LEU A 40 -9.77 11.44 -16.91
N THR A 41 -10.07 10.27 -17.48
CA THR A 41 -11.31 9.54 -17.20
C THR A 41 -10.95 8.20 -16.58
N LEU A 42 -11.58 7.88 -15.45
CA LEU A 42 -11.44 6.59 -14.79
C LEU A 42 -12.78 5.86 -14.88
N VAL A 43 -12.76 4.64 -15.42
CA VAL A 43 -13.94 3.79 -15.53
C VAL A 43 -13.74 2.57 -14.64
N TYR A 44 -14.66 2.36 -13.69
CA TYR A 44 -14.64 1.18 -12.86
C TYR A 44 -15.14 -0.03 -13.65
N SER A 45 -14.30 -1.06 -13.82
CA SER A 45 -14.64 -2.26 -14.59
C SER A 45 -15.64 -3.20 -13.90
N GLY A 46 -16.08 -2.89 -12.68
CA GLY A 46 -16.95 -3.77 -11.89
C GLY A 46 -16.20 -4.88 -11.13
N ASN A 47 -14.87 -4.98 -11.31
CA ASN A 47 -14.07 -6.04 -10.72
C ASN A 47 -13.14 -5.51 -9.62
N ILE A 48 -13.06 -6.25 -8.51
CA ILE A 48 -12.10 -6.00 -7.43
C ILE A 48 -11.23 -7.24 -7.30
N PHE A 49 -9.92 -7.04 -7.19
CA PHE A 49 -8.95 -8.12 -7.04
C PHE A 49 -8.05 -7.86 -5.83
N CYS A 50 -7.76 -8.91 -5.07
CA CYS A 50 -6.87 -8.85 -3.92
C CYS A 50 -5.47 -8.36 -4.33
N VAL A 51 -4.90 -7.43 -3.58
CA VAL A 51 -3.55 -6.90 -3.84
C VAL A 51 -2.45 -7.94 -3.62
N GLU A 52 -2.67 -8.88 -2.71
CA GLU A 52 -1.74 -9.95 -2.40
C GLU A 52 -1.89 -11.14 -3.36
N CYS A 53 -3.07 -11.77 -3.37
CA CYS A 53 -3.25 -13.06 -4.05
C CYS A 53 -3.93 -12.97 -5.43
N GLY A 54 -4.28 -11.77 -5.90
CA GLY A 54 -4.94 -11.57 -7.19
C GLY A 54 -6.37 -12.13 -7.28
N ARG A 55 -6.92 -12.74 -6.23
CA ARG A 55 -8.27 -13.32 -6.25
C ARG A 55 -9.33 -12.24 -6.47
N LYS A 56 -10.26 -12.49 -7.40
CA LYS A 56 -11.47 -11.68 -7.56
C LYS A 56 -12.34 -11.74 -6.30
N THR A 57 -12.77 -10.59 -5.82
CA THR A 57 -13.60 -10.44 -4.62
C THR A 57 -14.74 -9.46 -4.89
N ARG A 58 -15.82 -9.56 -4.11
CA ARG A 58 -16.94 -8.61 -4.18
C ARG A 58 -16.68 -7.35 -3.34
N LYS A 59 -15.77 -7.45 -2.37
CA LYS A 59 -15.42 -6.38 -1.43
C LYS A 59 -13.91 -6.38 -1.20
N SER A 60 -13.36 -5.19 -1.08
CA SER A 60 -11.99 -4.98 -0.63
C SER A 60 -11.97 -4.76 0.88
N PHE A 61 -10.99 -5.35 1.56
CA PHE A 61 -10.71 -5.16 2.98
C PHE A 61 -9.28 -4.63 3.13
N SER A 62 -8.95 -3.95 4.23
CA SER A 62 -7.60 -3.50 4.61
C SER A 62 -6.65 -3.21 3.43
N GLN A 63 -6.66 -2.00 2.87
CA GLN A 63 -5.74 -1.57 1.79
C GLN A 63 -5.74 -2.44 0.51
N GLY A 64 -6.79 -3.23 0.23
CA GLY A 64 -6.91 -3.94 -1.05
C GLY A 64 -7.00 -5.47 -0.97
N HIS A 65 -7.16 -6.06 0.20
CA HIS A 65 -7.14 -7.51 0.40
C HIS A 65 -8.52 -8.17 0.28
N CYS A 66 -8.56 -9.46 -0.03
CA CYS A 66 -9.74 -10.30 0.15
C CYS A 66 -9.85 -10.77 1.62
N PHE A 67 -11.04 -11.23 2.02
CA PHE A 67 -11.28 -11.68 3.40
C PHE A 67 -10.32 -12.78 3.91
N PRO A 68 -9.95 -13.81 3.12
CA PRO A 68 -8.94 -14.77 3.53
C PRO A 68 -7.56 -14.14 3.81
N CYS A 69 -7.11 -13.23 2.96
CA CYS A 69 -5.84 -12.52 3.15
C CYS A 69 -5.89 -11.61 4.39
N LEU A 70 -6.99 -10.88 4.59
CA LEU A 70 -7.22 -10.06 5.79
C LEU A 70 -7.00 -10.87 7.09
N ARG A 71 -7.50 -12.12 7.13
CA ARG A 71 -7.40 -12.97 8.33
C ARG A 71 -6.03 -13.60 8.53
N ARG A 72 -5.25 -13.77 7.45
CA ARG A 72 -3.99 -14.52 7.47
C ARG A 72 -2.76 -13.63 7.53
N LEU A 73 -2.76 -12.48 6.87
CA LEU A 73 -1.58 -11.64 6.74
C LEU A 73 -1.41 -10.75 7.98
N ALA A 74 -0.17 -10.62 8.46
CA ALA A 74 0.20 -9.66 9.50
C ALA A 74 0.08 -8.21 8.99
N SER A 75 0.27 -7.99 7.68
CA SER A 75 0.06 -6.69 7.00
C SER A 75 -1.37 -6.13 7.11
N CYS A 76 -2.31 -6.95 7.59
CA CYS A 76 -3.71 -6.59 7.79
C CYS A 76 -4.10 -6.53 9.27
N ASP A 77 -3.17 -6.72 10.20
CA ASP A 77 -3.45 -6.71 11.64
C ASP A 77 -3.71 -5.31 12.19
N THR A 78 -4.51 -5.27 13.26
CA THR A 78 -4.87 -4.03 13.96
C THR A 78 -3.64 -3.31 14.50
N CYS A 79 -2.57 -4.04 14.83
CA CYS A 79 -1.35 -3.48 15.39
C CYS A 79 -0.61 -2.50 14.45
N ILE A 80 -0.89 -2.54 13.15
CA ILE A 80 -0.33 -1.58 12.18
C ILE A 80 -0.86 -0.16 12.40
N VAL A 81 -2.13 -0.05 12.79
CA VAL A 81 -2.76 1.25 13.09
C VAL A 81 -2.62 1.59 14.58
N ARG A 82 -2.52 0.56 15.43
CA ARG A 82 -2.46 0.65 16.88
C ARG A 82 -1.27 -0.13 17.42
N PRO A 83 -0.03 0.41 17.34
CA PRO A 83 1.19 -0.30 17.71
C PRO A 83 1.15 -0.87 19.13
N GLU A 84 0.40 -0.25 20.05
CA GLU A 84 0.21 -0.70 21.42
C GLU A 84 -0.54 -2.04 21.54
N LEU A 85 -1.23 -2.47 20.48
CA LEU A 85 -1.91 -3.77 20.40
C LEU A 85 -1.03 -4.85 19.73
N CYS A 86 0.25 -4.57 19.51
CA CYS A 86 1.16 -5.56 18.95
C CYS A 86 1.27 -6.77 19.89
N HIS A 87 1.04 -7.95 19.34
CA HIS A 87 1.03 -9.23 20.04
C HIS A 87 2.24 -10.10 19.68
N TYR A 88 3.27 -9.50 19.06
CA TYR A 88 4.52 -10.16 18.68
C TYR A 88 5.23 -10.79 19.87
N ALA A 89 5.38 -10.05 20.97
CA ALA A 89 6.02 -10.53 22.19
C ALA A 89 5.28 -11.72 22.84
N LEU A 90 4.01 -11.94 22.50
CA LEU A 90 3.22 -13.08 22.96
C LEU A 90 3.42 -14.33 22.09
N GLY A 91 4.23 -14.26 21.02
CA GLY A 91 4.46 -15.36 20.09
C GLY A 91 3.26 -15.70 19.20
N THR A 92 2.25 -14.83 19.13
CA THR A 92 1.00 -15.09 18.39
C THR A 92 0.89 -14.29 17.09
N CYS A 93 1.94 -13.58 16.69
CA CYS A 93 1.97 -12.90 15.41
C CYS A 93 1.81 -13.91 14.27
N ARG A 94 1.03 -13.53 13.25
CA ARG A 94 0.73 -14.40 12.11
C ARG A 94 1.97 -14.66 11.26
N GLU A 95 2.84 -13.67 11.15
CA GLU A 95 4.07 -13.68 10.35
C GLU A 95 5.18 -13.00 11.16
N PRO A 96 5.90 -13.75 12.03
CA PRO A 96 6.92 -13.18 12.92
C PRO A 96 8.01 -12.39 12.19
N ASP A 97 8.57 -12.95 11.11
CA ASP A 97 9.59 -12.28 10.29
C ASP A 97 9.09 -10.94 9.71
N TRP A 98 7.79 -10.87 9.36
CA TRP A 98 7.18 -9.64 8.89
C TRP A 98 7.15 -8.57 9.99
N ALA A 99 6.82 -8.96 11.22
CA ALA A 99 6.76 -8.05 12.36
C ALA A 99 8.14 -7.49 12.74
N GLU A 100 9.22 -8.27 12.61
CA GLU A 100 10.58 -7.75 12.80
C GLU A 100 10.89 -6.62 11.83
N MET A 101 10.53 -6.80 10.55
CA MET A 101 10.76 -5.81 9.49
C MET A 101 9.83 -4.59 9.54
N HIS A 102 8.65 -4.68 10.18
CA HIS A 102 7.63 -3.62 10.08
C HIS A 102 7.16 -3.06 11.43
N CYS A 103 6.95 -3.92 12.43
CA CYS A 103 6.52 -3.49 13.76
C CYS A 103 7.71 -3.02 14.60
N MET A 104 8.81 -3.77 14.57
CA MET A 104 9.97 -3.56 15.44
C MET A 104 11.02 -2.64 14.82
N GLN A 105 10.56 -1.62 14.10
CA GLN A 105 11.44 -0.64 13.48
C GLN A 105 11.86 0.44 14.50
N PRO A 106 13.12 0.92 14.46
CA PRO A 106 13.58 1.98 15.34
C PRO A 106 12.75 3.26 15.16
N HIS A 107 12.24 3.80 16.27
CA HIS A 107 11.59 5.10 16.28
C HIS A 107 12.57 6.13 16.85
N VAL A 108 12.96 7.11 16.03
CA VAL A 108 13.89 8.17 16.44
C VAL A 108 13.07 9.39 16.86
N VAL A 109 13.17 9.75 18.14
CA VAL A 109 12.55 10.96 18.69
C VAL A 109 13.60 12.07 18.73
N TYR A 110 13.40 13.14 17.97
CA TYR A 110 14.23 14.33 18.04
C TYR A 110 13.63 15.30 19.05
N LEU A 111 14.35 15.54 20.15
CA LEU A 111 13.99 16.53 21.15
C LEU A 111 14.83 17.78 20.89
N ALA A 112 14.19 18.84 20.41
CA ALA A 112 14.80 20.16 20.32
C ALA A 112 14.47 20.96 21.58
N ASN A 113 15.50 21.40 22.31
CA ASN A 113 15.33 22.34 23.40
C ASN A 113 15.49 23.76 22.84
N SER A 114 14.38 24.35 22.36
CA SER A 114 14.35 25.76 21.98
C SER A 114 13.94 26.60 23.19
N SER A 115 14.91 26.98 24.03
CA SER A 115 14.75 28.04 25.02
C SER A 115 15.95 28.98 24.93
N GLY A 116 15.67 30.22 24.54
CA GLY A 116 16.60 31.31 24.26
C GLY A 116 15.94 32.30 23.31
#